data_AF-A0A6L6QAR4-F1
#
_entry.id   AF-A0A6L6QAR4-F1
#
_cell.length_a   1.000
_cell.length_b   1.000
_cell.length_c   1.000
_cell.angle_alpha   90.00
_cell.angle_beta   90.00
_cell.angle_gamma   90.00
#
_symmetry.space_group_name_H-M   'P 1'
#
loop_
_entity.id
_entity.type
_entity.pdbx_description
1 polymer ?
#
loop_
_entity_poly.entity_id
_entity_poly.type
_entity_poly.pdbx_seq_one_letter_code
_entity_poly.pdbx_strand_id
1 'polypeptide(L)' 'MKTLKHMEAAFIVAAALAIVTSFATATTPVVHVSADPVVAKVDSSIPTVVVAAKRLTAAEKAALI' A
#
# COMPACT_ATOMS: atom_id res chain seq x y z
N MET A 1 19.85 43.95 -24.69
CA MET A 1 20.41 42.61 -25.02
C MET A 1 21.18 41.94 -23.87
N LYS A 2 21.75 42.67 -22.91
CA LYS A 2 22.50 42.03 -21.79
C LYS A 2 21.57 41.33 -20.78
N THR A 3 20.49 41.98 -20.36
CA THR A 3 19.58 41.46 -19.32
C THR A 3 18.98 40.10 -19.66
N LEU A 4 18.56 39.91 -20.91
CA LEU A 4 18.01 38.63 -21.38
C LEU A 4 19.01 37.47 -21.26
N LYS A 5 20.28 37.72 -21.59
CA LYS A 5 21.36 36.73 -21.51
C LYS A 5 21.74 36.38 -20.06
N HIS A 6 21.66 37.35 -19.15
CA HIS A 6 21.87 37.10 -17.72
C HIS A 6 20.70 36.30 -17.12
N MET A 7 19.48 36.52 -17.61
CA MET A 7 18.29 35.78 -17.19
C MET A 7 18.35 34.32 -17.65
N GLU A 8 18.81 34.06 -18.87
CA GLU A 8 19.08 32.70 -19.37
C GLU A 8 20.15 32.00 -18.52
N ALA A 9 21.25 32.68 -18.21
CA ALA A 9 22.30 32.13 -17.35
C ALA A 9 21.78 31.78 -15.94
N ALA A 10 21.00 32.68 -15.33
CA ALA A 10 20.40 32.43 -14.02
C ALA A 10 19.42 31.24 -14.05
N PHE A 11 18.64 31.11 -15.13
CA PHE A 11 17.73 29.98 -15.30
C PHE A 11 18.47 28.65 -15.42
N ILE A 12 19.53 28.58 -16.22
CA ILE A 12 20.35 27.36 -16.38
C ILE A 12 20.96 26.96 -15.04
N VAL A 13 21.50 27.91 -14.27
CA VAL A 13 22.07 27.66 -12.95
C VAL A 13 21.01 27.13 -11.98
N ALA A 14 19.83 27.77 -11.94
CA ALA A 14 18.73 27.33 -11.08
C ALA A 14 18.23 25.92 -11.46
N ALA A 15 18.10 25.63 -12.76
CA ALA A 15 17.69 24.31 -13.24
C ALA A 15 18.71 23.23 -12.88
N ALA A 16 20.00 23.50 -13.05
CA ALA A 16 21.07 22.59 -12.67
C ALA A 16 21.04 22.27 -11.17
N LEU A 17 20.88 23.30 -10.32
CA LEU A 17 20.75 23.11 -8.88
C LEU A 17 19.53 22.28 -8.52
N ALA A 18 18.36 22.58 -9.09
CA ALA A 18 17.13 21.84 -8.84
C ALA A 18 17.25 20.35 -9.19
N ILE A 19 17.90 20.04 -10.32
CA ILE A 19 18.15 18.65 -10.75
C ILE A 19 19.06 17.95 -9.73
N VAL A 20 20.20 18.54 -9.40
CA VAL A 20 21.18 17.95 -8.46
C VAL A 20 20.53 17.73 -7.09
N THR A 21 19.79 18.71 -6.56
CA THR A 21 19.11 18.56 -5.27
C THR A 21 18.06 17.47 -5.30
N SER A 22 17.29 17.37 -6.38
CA SER A 22 16.24 16.34 -6.52
C SER A 22 16.82 14.93 -6.44
N PHE A 23 17.95 14.68 -7.12
CA PHE A 23 18.63 13.39 -7.05
C PHE A 23 19.33 13.16 -5.71
N ALA A 24 19.93 14.19 -5.11
CA ALA A 24 20.60 14.06 -3.81
C ALA A 24 19.61 13.77 -2.67
N THR A 25 18.40 14.33 -2.72
CA THR A 25 17.36 14.13 -1.69
C THR A 25 16.38 13.00 -2.02
N ALA A 26 16.49 12.36 -3.19
CA ALA A 26 15.69 11.21 -3.55
C ALA A 26 16.07 10.00 -2.70
N THR A 27 15.61 9.99 -1.45
CA THR A 27 15.67 8.84 -0.56
C THR A 27 14.37 8.07 -0.71
N THR A 28 14.47 6.76 -0.93
CA THR A 28 13.32 5.87 -0.85
C THR A 28 13.01 5.62 0.63
N PRO A 29 11.76 5.74 1.09
CA PRO A 29 11.41 5.31 2.43
C PRO A 29 11.73 3.83 2.56
N VAL A 30 12.61 3.48 3.50
CA VAL A 30 12.86 2.08 3.84
C VAL A 30 11.61 1.57 4.56
N VAL A 31 10.80 0.79 3.85
CA VAL A 31 9.68 0.08 4.47
C VAL A 31 10.28 -1.03 5.31
N HIS A 32 10.36 -0.81 6.61
CA HIS A 32 10.72 -1.84 7.58
C HIS A 32 9.54 -2.82 7.70
N VAL A 33 9.51 -3.83 6.84
CA VAL A 33 8.66 -5.01 7.05
C VAL A 33 9.36 -5.86 8.11
N SER A 34 8.71 -6.04 9.25
CA SER A 34 9.21 -6.97 10.28
C SER A 34 9.36 -8.35 9.66
N ALA A 35 10.51 -8.99 9.86
CA ALA A 35 10.82 -10.30 9.30
C ALA A 35 9.93 -11.43 9.86
N ASP A 36 9.25 -11.16 10.98
CA ASP A 36 8.23 -12.06 11.47
C ASP A 36 6.96 -11.87 10.65
N PRO A 37 6.48 -12.89 9.92
CA PRO A 37 5.11 -12.88 9.48
C PRO A 37 4.28 -12.70 10.74
N VAL A 38 3.46 -11.66 10.79
CA VAL A 38 2.32 -11.61 11.69
C VAL A 38 1.39 -12.72 11.19
N VAL A 39 1.71 -13.96 11.54
CA VAL A 39 0.75 -15.03 11.63
C VAL A 39 -0.14 -14.55 12.75
N ALA A 40 -1.20 -13.83 12.38
CA ALA A 40 -2.31 -13.58 13.27
C ALA A 40 -2.62 -14.95 13.86
N LYS A 41 -2.41 -15.11 15.17
CA LYS A 41 -2.88 -16.30 15.87
C LYS A 41 -4.38 -16.32 15.63
N VAL A 42 -4.81 -17.13 14.66
CA VAL A 42 -6.22 -17.46 14.51
C VAL A 42 -6.56 -18.16 15.80
N ASP A 43 -7.34 -17.48 16.63
CA ASP A 43 -7.85 -18.06 17.85
C ASP A 43 -8.52 -19.38 17.48
N SER A 44 -7.89 -20.48 17.88
CA SER A 44 -8.33 -21.82 17.52
C SER A 44 -9.57 -22.23 18.34
N SER A 45 -10.00 -21.37 19.28
CA SER A 45 -11.19 -21.56 20.10
C SER A 45 -12.45 -21.04 19.40
N ILE A 46 -12.64 -21.35 18.12
CA ILE A 46 -13.90 -21.09 17.43
C ILE A 46 -14.91 -22.15 17.92
N PRO A 47 -16.02 -21.77 18.59
CA PRO A 47 -17.01 -22.74 19.04
C PRO A 47 -17.73 -23.37 17.84
N THR A 48 -17.39 -24.62 17.52
CA THR A 48 -18.05 -25.39 16.46
C THR A 48 -19.22 -26.18 17.01
N VAL A 49 -20.44 -25.88 16.56
CA VAL A 49 -21.64 -26.68 16.89
C VAL A 49 -21.85 -27.71 15.78
N VAL A 50 -21.66 -28.99 16.10
CA VAL A 50 -21.96 -30.10 15.18
C VAL A 50 -23.46 -30.39 15.25
N VAL A 51 -24.21 -29.92 14.26
CA VAL A 51 -25.65 -30.22 14.12
C VAL A 51 -25.83 -31.47 13.28
N ALA A 52 -26.14 -32.59 13.93
CA ALA A 52 -26.55 -33.82 13.26
C ALA A 52 -28.06 -33.75 12.92
N ALA A 53 -28.40 -33.01 11.87
CA ALA A 53 -29.76 -32.99 11.32
C ALA A 53 -29.76 -33.58 9.90
N LYS A 54 -30.90 -34.17 9.50
CA LYS A 54 -31.12 -34.58 8.10
C LYS A 54 -30.95 -33.35 7.20
N ARG A 55 -30.13 -33.46 6.16
CA ARG A 55 -29.90 -32.36 5.20
C ARG A 55 -31.25 -31.93 4.63
N LEU A 56 -31.65 -30.69 4.88
CA LEU A 56 -32.75 -30.05 4.17
C LEU A 56 -32.43 -30.09 2.68
N THR A 57 -33.38 -30.55 1.88
CA THR A 57 -33.27 -30.48 0.43
C THR A 57 -33.16 -29.01 -0.01
N ALA A 58 -32.61 -28.75 -1.20
CA ALA A 58 -32.43 -27.39 -1.70
C ALA A 58 -33.76 -26.60 -1.73
N ALA A 59 -34.88 -27.30 -1.93
CA ALA A 59 -36.23 -26.74 -1.88
C ALA A 59 -36.63 -26.28 -0.48
N GLU A 60 -36.38 -27.09 0.55
CA GLU A 60 -36.76 -26.77 1.92
C GLU A 60 -35.87 -25.67 2.53
N LYS A 61 -34.61 -25.56 2.09
CA LYS A 61 -33.71 -24.44 2.47
C LYS A 61 -34.18 -23.09 1.91
N ALA A 62 -34.85 -23.08 0.76
CA ALA A 62 -35.35 -21.85 0.15
C ALA A 62 -36.62 -21.30 0.83
N ALA A 63 -37.38 -22.15 1.52
CA ALA A 63 -38.58 -21.75 2.27
C ALA A 63 -38.27 -21.15 3.65
N LEU A 64 -37.02 -21.25 4.11
CA LEU A 64 -36.57 -20.78 5.43
C LEU A 64 -35.78 -19.46 5.36
N ILE A 65 -35.67 -18.85 4.18
CA ILE A 65 -35.05 -17.54 3.92
C ILE A 65 -36.14 -16.51 3.67
#